data_AF-A0A6N2HVF2-F1
#
_entry.id   AF-A0A6N2HVF2-F1
#
_cell.length_a   1.000
_cell.length_b   1.000
_cell.length_c   1.000
_cell.angle_alpha   90.00
_cell.angle_beta   90.00
_cell.angle_gamma   90.00
#
_symmetry.space_group_name_H-M   'P 1'
#
loop_
_entity.id
_entity.type
_entity.pdbx_description
1 polymer ?
#
loop_
_entity_poly.entity_id
_entity_poly.type
_entity_poly.pdbx_seq_one_letter_code
_entity_poly.pdbx_strand_id
1 'polypeptide(L)'
;MSDPGNNAGSADRSLGQLVAAATAEMSALVHDEIALAKAEVRQDVRRGVAGSMAIIIAGVLVLFAIPVLSFAAAYGIHNLGLGLAWSFLIVGSAFVFLGVLLALFAVAKFKKVKPPQKSIASAKQTAAVLQGVKPHPRHEVAAGASRPAAVGSTLADRALEKAPVQDKASSVARSST
;
A
#
# COMPACT_ATOMS: atom_id res chain seq x y z
N MET A 1 21.13 21.53 -46.73
CA MET A 1 20.81 20.10 -46.72
C MET A 1 19.73 19.90 -45.66
N SER A 2 18.48 19.88 -46.08
CA SER A 2 17.34 19.63 -45.20
C SER A 2 17.26 18.13 -44.95
N ASP A 3 17.12 17.69 -43.70
CA ASP A 3 16.69 16.34 -43.42
C ASP A 3 15.21 16.40 -43.00
N PRO A 4 14.28 16.02 -43.89
CA PRO A 4 12.86 15.96 -43.58
C PRO A 4 12.48 14.56 -43.10
N GLY A 5 11.74 14.48 -41.99
CA GLY A 5 10.71 13.43 -41.87
C GLY A 5 10.86 12.32 -40.84
N ASN A 6 11.38 12.59 -39.63
CA ASN A 6 11.22 11.65 -38.50
C ASN A 6 9.77 11.57 -37.93
N ASN A 7 8.74 11.66 -38.78
CA ASN A 7 7.32 11.53 -38.42
C ASN A 7 6.66 10.31 -39.11
N ALA A 8 7.43 9.28 -39.47
CA ALA A 8 6.93 8.08 -40.13
C ALA A 8 6.50 6.99 -39.14
N GLY A 9 5.64 7.32 -38.17
CA GLY A 9 5.18 6.34 -37.16
C GLY A 9 3.77 6.52 -36.60
N SER A 10 3.02 7.53 -37.04
CA SER A 10 1.77 7.94 -36.37
C SER A 10 0.47 7.61 -37.10
N ALA A 11 0.50 7.09 -38.34
CA ALA A 11 -0.72 6.93 -39.14
C ALA A 11 -1.24 5.49 -39.29
N ASP A 12 -0.56 4.45 -38.77
CA ASP A 12 -1.02 3.06 -38.95
C ASP A 12 -0.73 2.17 -37.74
N ARG A 13 -0.90 2.73 -36.54
CA ARG A 13 -0.82 1.94 -35.31
C ARG A 13 -2.08 1.07 -35.27
N SER A 14 -1.92 -0.23 -35.52
CA SER A 14 -3.06 -1.15 -35.55
C SER A 14 -3.86 -1.06 -34.25
N LEU A 15 -5.18 -1.30 -34.30
CA LEU A 15 -6.05 -1.33 -33.12
C LEU A 15 -5.48 -2.24 -32.01
N GLY A 16 -4.80 -3.33 -32.39
CA GLY A 16 -4.11 -4.21 -31.45
C GLY A 16 -2.95 -3.54 -30.70
N GLN A 17 -2.19 -2.66 -31.35
CA GLN A 17 -1.13 -1.89 -30.71
C GLN A 17 -1.67 -0.76 -29.82
N LEU A 18 -2.80 -0.15 -30.17
CA LEU A 18 -3.46 0.86 -29.32
C LEU A 18 -4.02 0.22 -28.05
N VAL A 19 -4.68 -0.94 -28.17
CA VAL A 19 -5.19 -1.70 -27.03
C VAL A 19 -4.05 -2.24 -26.16
N ALA A 20 -2.97 -2.74 -26.78
CA ALA A 20 -1.78 -3.18 -26.05
C ALA A 20 -1.12 -2.03 -25.26
N ALA A 21 -1.00 -0.85 -25.86
CA ALA A 21 -0.46 0.34 -25.19
C ALA A 21 -1.36 0.78 -24.01
N ALA A 22 -2.67 0.85 -24.22
CA ALA A 22 -3.61 1.22 -23.14
C ALA A 22 -3.61 0.20 -21.98
N THR A 23 -3.49 -1.09 -22.29
CA THR A 23 -3.40 -2.15 -21.26
C THR A 23 -2.07 -2.07 -20.49
N ALA A 24 -0.98 -1.71 -21.17
CA ALA A 24 0.32 -1.50 -20.55
C ALA A 24 0.31 -0.28 -19.60
N GLU A 25 -0.32 0.82 -20.01
CA GLU A 25 -0.47 2.01 -19.15
C GLU A 25 -1.35 1.73 -17.92
N MET A 26 -2.47 1.01 -18.09
CA MET A 26 -3.27 0.56 -16.95
C MET A 26 -2.49 -0.36 -16.00
N SER A 27 -1.65 -1.26 -16.53
CA SER A 27 -0.78 -2.11 -15.72
C SER A 27 0.27 -1.30 -14.95
N ALA A 28 0.81 -0.25 -15.57
CA ALA A 28 1.76 0.66 -14.92
C ALA A 28 1.10 1.41 -13.75
N LEU A 29 -0.11 1.96 -13.95
CA LEU A 29 -0.86 2.63 -12.88
C LEU A 29 -1.18 1.70 -11.70
N VAL A 30 -1.60 0.46 -11.97
CA VAL A 30 -1.86 -0.52 -10.92
C VAL A 30 -0.57 -0.87 -10.17
N HIS A 31 0.56 -1.00 -10.87
CA HIS A 31 1.85 -1.25 -10.24
C HIS A 31 2.26 -0.09 -9.33
N ASP A 32 2.05 1.15 -9.76
CA ASP A 32 2.37 2.35 -9.00
C ASP A 32 1.50 2.48 -7.74
N GLU A 33 0.21 2.20 -7.84
CA GLU A 33 -0.71 2.21 -6.69
C GLU A 33 -0.32 1.12 -5.67
N ILE A 34 0.08 -0.07 -6.14
CA ILE A 34 0.60 -1.13 -5.29
C ILE A 34 1.93 -0.71 -4.65
N ALA A 35 2.81 -0.06 -5.40
CA ALA A 35 4.10 0.42 -4.89
C ALA A 35 3.90 1.47 -3.80
N LEU A 36 2.95 2.39 -3.99
CA LEU A 36 2.57 3.39 -3.01
C LEU A 36 1.94 2.76 -1.76
N ALA A 37 0.94 1.91 -1.92
CA ALA A 37 0.31 1.20 -0.81
C ALA A 37 1.33 0.38 -0.01
N LYS A 38 2.29 -0.26 -0.70
CA LYS A 38 3.40 -0.98 -0.06
C LYS A 38 4.32 -0.02 0.70
N ALA A 39 4.59 1.17 0.18
CA ALA A 39 5.37 2.18 0.87
C ALA A 39 4.67 2.70 2.13
N GLU A 40 3.35 2.92 2.06
CA GLU A 40 2.53 3.33 3.20
C GLU A 40 2.50 2.24 4.29
N VAL A 41 2.21 1.00 3.92
CA VAL A 41 2.26 -0.14 4.87
C VAL A 41 3.65 -0.25 5.50
N ARG A 42 4.73 -0.08 4.72
CA ARG A 42 6.10 -0.10 5.26
C ARG A 42 6.35 1.06 6.23
N GLN A 43 5.82 2.24 5.93
CA GLN A 43 5.92 3.41 6.79
C GLN A 43 5.16 3.21 8.10
N ASP A 44 3.95 2.66 8.03
CA ASP A 44 3.12 2.34 9.20
C ASP A 44 3.79 1.29 10.07
N VAL A 45 4.34 0.23 9.47
CA VAL A 45 5.14 -0.76 10.19
C VAL A 45 6.34 -0.10 10.87
N ARG A 46 7.08 0.76 10.16
CA ARG A 46 8.25 1.45 10.73
C ARG A 46 7.86 2.36 11.90
N ARG A 47 6.76 3.10 11.78
CA ARG A 47 6.21 3.95 12.85
C ARG A 47 5.73 3.11 14.02
N GLY A 48 5.03 2.01 13.76
CA GLY A 48 4.58 1.06 14.78
C GLY A 48 5.74 0.45 15.55
N VAL A 49 6.78 -0.01 14.84
CA VAL A 49 8.00 -0.53 15.46
C VAL A 49 8.67 0.54 16.33
N ALA A 50 8.94 1.73 15.78
CA ALA A 50 9.55 2.82 16.54
C ALA A 50 8.73 3.22 17.78
N GLY A 51 7.40 3.32 17.64
CA GLY A 51 6.48 3.61 18.74
C GLY A 51 6.43 2.50 19.80
N SER A 52 6.59 1.24 19.40
CA SER A 52 6.59 0.11 20.33
C SER A 52 7.88 -0.03 21.15
N MET A 53 9.00 0.54 20.70
CA MET A 53 10.30 0.41 21.38
C MET A 53 10.25 0.90 22.84
N ALA A 54 9.67 2.07 23.07
CA ALA A 54 9.55 2.63 24.42
C ALA A 54 8.70 1.74 25.34
N ILE A 55 7.61 1.17 24.81
CA ILE A 55 6.74 0.26 25.56
C ILE A 55 7.47 -1.04 25.90
N ILE A 56 8.23 -1.60 24.96
CA ILE A 56 9.03 -2.81 25.19
C ILE A 56 10.09 -2.54 26.26
N ILE A 57 10.85 -1.44 26.15
CA ILE A 57 11.88 -1.06 27.12
C ILE A 57 11.25 -0.83 28.50
N ALA A 58 10.16 -0.07 28.58
CA ALA A 58 9.44 0.14 29.82
C ALA A 58 8.93 -1.19 30.42
N GLY A 59 8.39 -2.08 29.59
CA GLY A 59 7.96 -3.41 30.01
C GLY A 59 9.10 -4.25 30.58
N VAL A 60 10.27 -4.23 29.95
CA VAL A 60 11.48 -4.91 30.45
C VAL A 60 11.92 -4.31 31.79
N LEU A 61 11.97 -2.99 31.91
CA LEU A 61 12.36 -2.33 33.17
C LEU A 61 11.38 -2.66 34.31
N VAL A 62 10.08 -2.64 34.03
CA VAL A 62 9.06 -3.06 35.01
C VAL A 62 9.26 -4.53 35.39
N LEU A 63 9.50 -5.41 34.42
CA LEU A 63 9.76 -6.83 34.68
C LEU A 63 10.96 -7.04 35.61
N PHE A 64 12.07 -6.32 35.38
CA PHE A 64 13.25 -6.35 36.25
C PHE A 64 13.02 -5.70 37.62
N ALA A 65 12.11 -4.73 37.72
CA ALA A 65 11.76 -4.10 38.99
C ALA A 65 10.91 -5.01 39.89
N ILE A 66 10.12 -5.94 39.33
CA ILE A 66 9.26 -6.86 40.10
C ILE A 66 10.02 -7.59 41.24
N PRO A 67 11.16 -8.28 41.02
CA PRO A 67 11.86 -8.94 42.11
C PRO A 67 12.34 -7.95 43.18
N VAL A 68 12.87 -6.79 42.79
CA VAL A 68 13.33 -5.75 43.73
C VAL A 68 12.17 -5.24 44.60
N LEU A 69 11.03 -4.92 43.97
CA LEU A 69 9.81 -4.52 44.67
C LEU A 69 9.23 -5.65 45.53
N SER A 70 9.37 -6.90 45.11
CA SER A 70 8.92 -8.06 45.90
C SER A 70 9.71 -8.17 47.20
N PHE A 71 11.04 -8.03 47.14
CA PHE A 71 11.89 -7.99 48.33
C PHE A 71 11.53 -6.80 49.22
N ALA A 72 11.44 -5.59 48.66
CA ALA A 72 11.07 -4.40 49.41
C ALA A 72 9.73 -4.55 50.13
N ALA A 73 8.71 -5.10 49.45
CA ALA A 73 7.41 -5.37 50.04
C ALA A 73 7.47 -6.43 51.15
N ALA A 74 8.19 -7.53 50.94
CA ALA A 74 8.33 -8.57 51.94
C ALA A 74 9.03 -8.07 53.21
N TYR A 75 10.12 -7.29 53.07
CA TYR A 75 10.79 -6.66 54.20
C TYR A 75 9.92 -5.59 54.87
N GLY A 76 9.15 -4.81 54.10
CA GLY A 76 8.19 -3.86 54.65
C GLY A 76 7.10 -4.53 55.49
N ILE A 77 6.57 -5.67 55.04
CA ILE A 77 5.60 -6.46 55.80
C ILE A 77 6.25 -7.11 57.02
N HIS A 78 7.49 -7.59 56.90
CA HIS A 78 8.24 -8.15 58.02
C HIS A 78 8.40 -7.15 59.16
N ASN A 79 8.64 -5.88 58.85
CA ASN A 79 8.77 -4.80 59.84
C ASN A 79 7.48 -4.53 60.64
N LEU A 80 6.33 -5.05 60.22
CA LEU A 80 5.08 -5.02 61.00
C LEU A 80 5.01 -6.13 62.07
N GLY A 81 6.07 -6.92 62.25
CA GLY A 81 6.16 -8.01 63.22
C GLY A 81 5.78 -9.39 62.68
N LEU A 82 5.50 -9.51 61.38
CA LEU A 82 5.25 -10.79 60.74
C LEU A 82 6.55 -11.53 60.45
N GLY A 83 6.55 -12.87 60.53
CA GLY A 83 7.71 -13.66 60.13
C GLY A 83 8.08 -13.44 58.66
N LEU A 84 9.38 -13.48 58.34
CA LEU A 84 9.87 -13.22 56.98
C LEU A 84 9.26 -14.18 55.96
N ALA A 85 9.14 -15.48 56.30
CA ALA A 85 8.52 -16.48 55.44
C ALA A 85 7.05 -16.16 55.11
N TRP A 86 6.27 -15.74 56.11
CA TRP A 86 4.87 -15.35 55.91
C TRP A 86 4.74 -14.07 55.07
N SER A 87 5.69 -13.15 55.21
CA SER A 87 5.73 -11.92 54.43
C SER A 87 5.93 -12.21 52.93
N PHE A 88 6.87 -13.10 52.59
CA PHE A 88 7.05 -13.55 51.20
C PHE A 88 5.85 -14.33 50.66
N LEU A 89 5.19 -15.16 51.48
CA LEU A 89 3.97 -15.85 51.06
C LEU A 89 2.83 -14.88 50.72
N ILE A 90 2.65 -13.83 51.52
CA ILE A 90 1.63 -12.80 51.26
C ILE A 90 1.94 -12.06 49.95
N VAL A 91 3.17 -11.59 49.76
CA VAL A 91 3.56 -10.87 48.53
C VAL A 91 3.47 -11.79 47.30
N GLY A 92 3.97 -13.02 47.40
CA GLY A 92 3.92 -14.01 46.33
C GLY A 92 2.48 -14.36 45.94
N SER A 93 1.62 -14.62 46.93
CA SER A 93 0.20 -14.91 46.66
C SER A 93 -0.54 -13.71 46.05
N ALA A 94 -0.21 -12.49 46.45
CA ALA A 94 -0.75 -11.28 45.82
C ALA A 94 -0.38 -11.19 44.33
N PHE A 95 0.86 -11.49 43.95
CA PHE A 95 1.26 -11.53 42.54
C PHE A 95 0.61 -12.66 41.76
N VAL A 96 0.47 -13.85 42.35
CA VAL A 96 -0.26 -14.96 41.71
C VAL A 96 -1.71 -14.57 41.47
N PHE A 97 -2.38 -13.98 42.46
CA PHE A 97 -3.75 -13.51 42.34
C PHE A 97 -3.89 -12.46 41.23
N LEU A 98 -3.01 -11.44 41.23
CA LEU A 98 -2.99 -10.41 40.20
C LEU A 98 -2.75 -11.02 38.80
N GLY A 99 -1.82 -11.97 38.69
CA GLY A 99 -1.52 -12.69 37.46
C GLY A 99 -2.72 -13.46 36.91
N VAL A 100 -3.47 -14.15 37.78
CA VAL A 100 -4.72 -14.84 37.40
C VAL A 100 -5.76 -13.85 36.89
N LEU A 101 -5.96 -12.72 37.57
CA LEU A 101 -6.90 -11.68 37.14
C LEU A 101 -6.55 -11.12 35.76
N LEU A 102 -5.27 -10.80 35.54
CA LEU A 102 -4.75 -10.31 34.26
C LEU A 102 -4.91 -11.36 33.14
N ALA A 103 -4.61 -12.62 33.43
CA ALA A 103 -4.77 -13.71 32.47
C ALA A 103 -6.25 -13.89 32.06
N LEU A 104 -7.17 -13.87 33.04
CA LEU A 104 -8.61 -13.95 32.76
C LEU A 104 -9.09 -12.77 31.92
N PHE A 105 -8.64 -11.55 32.24
CA PHE A 105 -8.96 -10.35 31.46
C PHE A 105 -8.42 -10.44 30.03
N ALA A 106 -7.16 -10.89 29.86
CA ALA A 106 -6.54 -11.08 28.56
C ALA A 106 -7.32 -12.10 27.72
N VAL A 107 -7.64 -13.28 28.29
CA VAL A 107 -8.46 -14.30 27.62
C VAL A 107 -9.83 -13.75 27.25
N ALA A 108 -10.49 -13.01 28.14
CA ALA A 108 -11.79 -12.40 27.86
C ALA A 108 -11.72 -11.38 26.70
N LYS A 109 -10.62 -10.63 26.58
CA LYS A 109 -10.39 -9.70 25.46
C LYS A 109 -10.10 -10.43 24.16
N PHE A 110 -9.22 -11.44 24.18
CA PHE A 110 -8.89 -12.22 22.98
C PHE A 110 -10.09 -12.98 22.44
N LYS A 111 -10.97 -13.52 23.29
CA LYS A 111 -12.22 -14.18 22.87
C LYS A 111 -13.19 -13.24 22.13
N LYS A 112 -13.06 -11.93 22.31
CA LYS A 112 -13.89 -10.92 21.61
C LYS A 112 -13.31 -10.52 20.25
N VAL A 113 -12.04 -10.83 19.97
CA VAL A 113 -11.42 -10.52 18.67
C VAL A 113 -11.84 -11.59 17.66
N LYS A 114 -12.85 -11.28 16.84
CA LYS A 114 -13.24 -12.13 15.71
C LYS A 114 -12.27 -11.88 14.55
N PRO A 115 -11.85 -12.91 13.79
CA PRO A 115 -11.09 -12.71 12.57
C PRO A 115 -11.88 -11.80 11.61
N PRO A 116 -11.20 -10.97 10.78
CA PRO A 116 -11.86 -10.01 9.89
C PRO A 116 -12.57 -10.73 8.73
N GLN A 117 -13.76 -11.28 9.03
CA GLN A 117 -14.49 -12.15 8.10
C GLN A 117 -14.91 -11.42 6.82
N LYS A 118 -15.25 -10.13 6.92
CA LYS A 118 -15.60 -9.31 5.76
C LYS A 118 -14.42 -9.18 4.78
N SER A 119 -13.22 -8.88 5.29
CA SER A 119 -12.01 -8.76 4.46
C SER A 119 -11.63 -10.08 3.81
N ILE A 120 -11.75 -11.20 4.53
CA ILE A 120 -11.47 -12.54 3.99
C ILE A 120 -12.50 -12.93 2.92
N ALA A 121 -13.79 -12.65 3.16
CA ALA A 121 -14.85 -12.94 2.20
C ALA A 121 -14.70 -12.11 0.91
N SER A 122 -14.45 -10.80 1.03
CA SER A 122 -14.21 -9.94 -0.13
C SER A 122 -12.98 -10.38 -0.93
N ALA A 123 -11.87 -10.73 -0.28
CA ALA A 123 -10.69 -11.24 -0.97
C ALA A 123 -10.97 -12.55 -1.73
N LYS A 124 -11.74 -13.47 -1.14
CA LYS A 124 -12.14 -14.74 -1.79
C LYS A 124 -13.08 -14.51 -2.98
N GLN A 125 -14.03 -13.58 -2.87
CA GLN A 125 -14.91 -13.23 -3.97
C GLN A 125 -14.14 -12.65 -5.15
N THR A 126 -13.20 -11.73 -4.90
CA THR A 126 -12.34 -11.17 -5.94
C THR A 126 -11.48 -12.25 -6.62
N ALA A 127 -10.91 -13.17 -5.85
CA ALA A 127 -10.14 -14.29 -6.41
C ALA A 127 -11.01 -15.24 -7.26
N ALA A 128 -12.24 -15.53 -6.84
CA ALA A 128 -13.15 -16.41 -7.56
C ALA A 128 -13.57 -15.81 -8.93
N VAL A 129 -13.82 -14.50 -8.99
CA VAL A 129 -14.15 -13.82 -10.25
C VAL A 129 -12.96 -13.84 -11.22
N LEU A 130 -11.74 -13.66 -10.73
CA LEU A 130 -10.52 -13.69 -11.55
C LEU A 130 -10.19 -15.09 -12.08
N GLN A 131 -10.48 -16.15 -11.32
CA GLN A 131 -10.29 -17.53 -11.77
C GLN A 131 -11.29 -17.98 -12.84
N GLY A 132 -12.46 -17.34 -12.92
CA GLY A 132 -13.48 -17.62 -13.93
C GLY A 132 -13.15 -17.10 -15.33
N VAL A 133 -12.16 -16.21 -15.45
CA VAL A 133 -11.75 -15.65 -16.75
C VAL A 133 -10.68 -16.55 -17.38
N LYS A 134 -11.10 -17.49 -18.23
CA LYS A 134 -10.19 -18.29 -19.05
C LYS A 134 -9.51 -17.37 -20.08
N PRO A 135 -8.16 -17.37 -20.23
CA PRO A 135 -7.49 -16.66 -21.30
C PRO A 135 -8.03 -17.16 -22.64
N HIS A 136 -8.74 -16.29 -23.37
CA HIS A 136 -9.32 -16.68 -24.64
C HIS A 136 -8.17 -16.93 -25.64
N PRO A 137 -8.11 -18.11 -26.28
CA PRO A 137 -7.22 -18.34 -27.40
C PRO A 137 -7.51 -17.27 -28.45
N ARG A 138 -6.49 -16.49 -28.80
CA ARG A 138 -6.56 -15.52 -29.88
C ARG A 138 -6.98 -16.33 -31.13
N HIS A 139 -8.18 -16.09 -31.66
CA HIS A 139 -8.53 -16.61 -32.98
C HIS A 139 -7.52 -16.01 -33.95
N GLU A 140 -6.60 -16.84 -34.45
CA GLU A 140 -5.80 -16.50 -35.61
C GLU A 140 -6.78 -16.27 -36.75
N VAL A 141 -6.91 -15.00 -37.16
CA VAL A 141 -7.59 -14.65 -38.39
C VAL A 141 -6.71 -15.19 -39.52
N ALA A 142 -7.00 -16.42 -39.95
CA ALA A 142 -6.42 -17.04 -41.11
C ALA A 142 -6.83 -16.24 -42.37
N ALA A 143 -5.82 -15.67 -43.02
CA ALA A 143 -5.64 -15.49 -44.46
C ALA A 143 -6.87 -15.21 -45.37
N GLY A 144 -6.84 -14.05 -46.02
CA GLY A 144 -7.06 -13.96 -47.48
C GLY A 144 -8.45 -13.55 -47.97
N ALA A 145 -8.61 -12.27 -48.31
CA ALA A 145 -9.50 -11.84 -49.38
C ALA A 145 -8.98 -10.55 -50.02
N SER A 146 -8.30 -10.72 -51.15
CA SER A 146 -7.88 -9.69 -52.10
C SER A 146 -9.08 -9.07 -52.82
N ARG A 147 -9.01 -7.76 -53.14
CA ARG A 147 -9.59 -7.11 -54.35
C ARG A 147 -9.12 -5.64 -54.46
N PRO A 148 -9.16 -5.03 -55.67
CA PRO A 148 -8.02 -4.30 -56.23
C PRO A 148 -8.21 -2.78 -56.27
N ALA A 149 -7.11 -2.09 -56.57
CA ALA A 149 -7.04 -0.67 -56.89
C ALA A 149 -7.92 -0.29 -58.10
N ALA A 150 -8.55 0.90 -58.06
CA ALA A 150 -8.48 1.92 -59.12
C ALA A 150 -9.32 3.19 -58.80
N VAL A 151 -8.84 4.32 -59.37
CA VAL A 151 -9.51 5.61 -59.70
C VAL A 151 -9.62 6.62 -58.54
N GLY A 152 -8.82 7.69 -58.47
CA GLY A 152 -8.88 8.93 -59.30
C GLY A 152 -9.85 9.93 -58.61
N SER A 153 -9.57 11.19 -58.27
CA SER A 153 -8.90 12.27 -58.99
C SER A 153 -8.80 13.54 -58.09
N THR A 154 -8.08 14.57 -58.61
CA THR A 154 -8.21 16.03 -58.38
C THR A 154 -7.79 16.58 -57.01
N LEU A 155 -6.59 17.17 -56.88
CA LEU A 155 -6.22 18.55 -57.21
C LEU A 155 -7.20 19.61 -56.71
N ALA A 156 -6.62 20.56 -55.97
CA ALA A 156 -7.01 21.96 -55.91
C ALA A 156 -8.37 22.29 -55.27
N ASP A 157 -8.38 22.44 -53.94
CA ASP A 157 -8.88 23.68 -53.35
C ASP A 157 -8.43 23.83 -51.90
N ARG A 158 -8.33 25.07 -51.41
CA ARG A 158 -7.84 25.49 -50.07
C ARG A 158 -6.33 25.65 -49.91
N ALA A 159 -5.70 26.23 -50.91
CA ALA A 159 -4.91 27.42 -50.62
C ALA A 159 -5.90 28.56 -50.42
N LEU A 160 -6.09 29.02 -49.17
CA LEU A 160 -6.59 30.34 -48.73
C LEU A 160 -7.06 30.24 -47.28
N GLU A 161 -6.16 30.50 -46.33
CA GLU A 161 -6.44 31.30 -45.13
C GLU A 161 -5.08 31.69 -44.51
N LYS A 162 -4.39 32.60 -45.19
CA LYS A 162 -3.35 33.42 -44.58
C LYS A 162 -4.04 34.38 -43.62
N ALA A 163 -3.64 34.39 -42.35
CA ALA A 163 -3.72 35.59 -41.52
C ALA A 163 -2.51 35.64 -40.57
N PRO A 164 -1.72 36.73 -40.57
CA PRO A 164 -0.64 36.92 -39.61
C PRO A 164 -1.19 37.61 -38.36
N VAL A 165 -0.83 37.14 -37.17
CA VAL A 165 -0.95 37.94 -35.94
C VAL A 165 0.43 37.99 -35.28
N GLN A 166 1.03 39.15 -35.46
CA GLN A 166 2.23 39.64 -34.83
C GLN A 166 1.75 40.44 -33.61
N ASP A 167 2.19 40.12 -32.39
CA ASP A 167 2.37 41.15 -31.36
C ASP A 167 3.30 40.70 -30.21
N LYS A 168 3.77 41.73 -29.52
CA LYS A 168 5.03 41.92 -28.81
C LYS A 168 5.25 41.20 -27.47
N ALA A 169 6.53 40.92 -27.27
CA ALA A 169 7.36 41.30 -26.12
C ALA A 169 6.67 41.76 -24.81
N SER A 170 6.98 41.04 -23.73
CA SER A 170 7.35 41.57 -22.39
C SER A 170 7.67 40.34 -21.52
N SER A 171 8.91 40.01 -21.17
CA SER A 171 9.80 40.71 -20.23
C SER A 171 9.06 41.26 -19.01
N VAL A 172 8.87 40.44 -17.99
CA VAL A 172 8.71 40.89 -16.60
C VAL A 172 9.65 40.09 -15.72
N ALA A 173 10.80 40.70 -15.45
CA ALA A 173 11.56 40.48 -14.23
C ALA A 173 10.81 41.11 -13.04
N ARG A 174 10.85 40.43 -11.88
CA ARG A 174 10.75 40.95 -10.49
C ARG A 174 11.03 39.73 -9.60
N SER A 175 12.17 39.59 -8.94
CA SER A 175 12.77 40.38 -7.85
C SER A 175 11.88 40.51 -6.61
N SER A 176 12.48 40.16 -5.47
CA SER A 176 12.09 40.44 -4.07
C SER A 176 11.04 39.45 -3.54
N THR A 177 11.23 38.70 -2.45
CA THR A 177 12.05 38.83 -1.23
C THR A 177 12.30 37.45 -0.62
#